data_AF-A0A972HVT9-F1
#
_entry.id   AF-A0A972HVT9-F1
#
_cell.length_a   1.000
_cell.length_b   1.000
_cell.length_c   1.000
_cell.angle_alpha   90.00
_cell.angle_beta   90.00
_cell.angle_gamma   90.00
#
_symmetry.space_group_name_H-M   'P 1'
#
loop_
_entity.id
_entity.type
_entity.pdbx_description
1 polymer ?
#
loop_
_entity_poly.entity_id
_entity_poly.type
_entity_poly.pdbx_seq_one_letter_code
_entity_poly.pdbx_strand_id
1 'polypeptide(L)'
;MKRSKRIYMLLGILVVACIATFALIRFEEHKEKIRSSEEIILEIPSDTVKALSWEYESQTLSFHKEDEWIYDEDDEFPVDQEKIQWLLGVFEQFGVSFIIEDVKDYGQYGLKDPICRINLTTTDKSYEILLGNFSEMDQQRYVSIGDGNVYLVKDDPLYYYGTELKELIDNDQTPIFDNVKEIVFSGAENYRIIYEEDSDNSYRDKDVYFAQLGGKSLPLDTSRVEKYLRNVRYTDLTDYVTYKVKAEELEKYGLDNPELTLTVNYIAENEEGEEVDETFVLHVSRDPEERDSSDDEEEEEEITAYARVGNSKIVYKIKSEDYKNIMDASYNSLRHLEVLPAEFKDIQKIDIVLEGRNYTINSEKKDDERTYYYNEEEIDIKDFKYFLERLEAESFTDERPKHSLEISLTIHLDMKKEPKIKIDLYRYDGTHCLAMVDGKPVSLVKRSDVVDVIEAVHEIVLN
;
A
#
# COMPACT_ATOMS: atom_id res chain seq x y z
N MET A 1 -58.43 58.32 -50.29
CA MET A 1 -57.28 59.19 -49.97
C MET A 1 -56.54 59.53 -51.28
N LYS A 2 -56.32 60.83 -51.57
CA LYS A 2 -55.64 61.29 -52.81
C LYS A 2 -54.25 60.66 -52.92
N ARG A 3 -53.85 60.26 -54.15
CA ARG A 3 -52.59 59.53 -54.45
C ARG A 3 -51.35 60.10 -53.74
N SER A 4 -51.28 61.42 -53.52
CA SER A 4 -50.21 62.07 -52.77
C SER A 4 -50.10 61.62 -51.30
N LYS A 5 -51.21 61.42 -50.58
CA LYS A 5 -51.18 60.95 -49.17
C LYS A 5 -50.68 59.51 -49.02
N ARG A 6 -50.95 58.65 -50.01
CA ARG A 6 -50.37 57.28 -50.05
C ARG A 6 -48.87 57.31 -50.34
N ILE A 7 -48.41 58.22 -51.20
CA ILE A 7 -46.99 58.39 -51.51
C ILE A 7 -46.20 58.90 -50.31
N TYR A 8 -46.70 59.88 -49.56
CA TYR A 8 -46.03 60.36 -48.34
C TYR A 8 -46.01 59.32 -47.21
N MET A 9 -47.05 58.50 -47.08
CA MET A 9 -47.09 57.38 -46.13
C MET A 9 -46.05 56.31 -46.50
N LEU A 10 -45.94 55.97 -47.79
CA LEU A 10 -44.93 55.01 -48.27
C LEU A 10 -43.49 55.54 -48.13
N LEU A 11 -43.27 56.84 -48.34
CA LEU A 11 -41.98 57.49 -48.09
C LEU A 11 -41.60 57.47 -46.61
N GLY A 12 -42.54 57.70 -45.69
CA GLY A 12 -42.31 57.59 -44.26
C GLY A 12 -41.93 56.17 -43.82
N ILE A 13 -42.64 55.15 -44.35
CA ILE A 13 -42.32 53.74 -44.09
C ILE A 13 -40.94 53.37 -44.66
N LEU A 14 -40.60 53.87 -45.85
CA LEU A 14 -39.28 53.64 -46.45
C LEU A 14 -38.16 54.28 -45.62
N VAL A 15 -38.36 55.50 -45.11
CA VAL A 15 -37.36 56.16 -44.25
C VAL A 15 -37.18 55.42 -42.93
N VAL A 16 -38.26 54.94 -42.31
CA VAL A 16 -38.19 54.11 -41.09
C VAL A 16 -37.51 52.77 -41.38
N ALA A 17 -37.81 52.13 -42.51
CA ALA A 17 -37.15 50.90 -42.94
C ALA A 17 -35.66 51.13 -43.23
N CYS A 18 -35.29 52.26 -43.84
CA CYS A 18 -33.91 52.64 -44.08
C CYS A 18 -33.16 52.98 -42.78
N ILE A 19 -33.80 53.60 -41.79
CA ILE A 19 -33.21 53.85 -40.47
C ILE A 19 -33.07 52.54 -39.69
N ALA A 20 -34.03 51.62 -39.79
CA ALA A 20 -33.96 50.30 -39.17
C ALA A 20 -32.90 49.41 -39.81
N THR A 21 -32.77 49.41 -41.14
CA THR A 21 -31.69 48.70 -41.83
C THR A 21 -30.35 49.36 -41.58
N PHE A 22 -30.27 50.70 -41.51
CA PHE A 22 -29.04 51.39 -41.13
C PHE A 22 -28.65 51.10 -39.68
N ALA A 23 -29.60 51.01 -38.75
CA ALA A 23 -29.37 50.59 -37.37
C ALA A 23 -28.97 49.11 -37.26
N LEU A 24 -29.53 48.23 -38.08
CA LEU A 24 -29.13 46.82 -38.19
C LEU A 24 -27.75 46.64 -38.84
N ILE A 25 -27.38 47.50 -39.78
CA ILE A 25 -26.03 47.54 -40.39
C ILE A 25 -25.02 48.17 -39.42
N ARG A 26 -25.45 49.07 -38.53
CA ARG A 26 -24.65 49.63 -37.42
C ARG A 26 -24.58 48.74 -36.18
N PHE A 27 -25.45 47.74 -36.06
CA PHE A 27 -25.15 46.53 -35.30
C PHE A 27 -24.09 45.78 -36.12
N GLU A 28 -22.87 46.31 -36.10
CA GLU A 28 -21.70 45.61 -36.60
C GLU A 28 -21.71 44.20 -35.96
N GLU A 29 -21.59 43.16 -36.80
CA GLU A 29 -21.10 41.86 -36.35
C GLU A 29 -19.79 42.13 -35.63
N HIS A 30 -19.85 42.25 -34.31
CA HIS A 30 -18.67 42.40 -33.49
C HIS A 30 -17.89 41.10 -33.64
N LYS A 31 -16.79 41.15 -34.38
CA LYS A 31 -15.93 39.98 -34.61
C LYS A 31 -14.82 40.01 -33.59
N GLU A 32 -14.87 39.04 -32.68
CA GLU A 32 -13.76 38.71 -31.82
C GLU A 32 -12.54 38.37 -32.68
N LYS A 33 -11.36 38.81 -32.23
CA LYS A 33 -10.11 38.53 -32.94
C LYS A 33 -9.48 37.31 -32.30
N ILE A 34 -9.48 36.21 -33.03
CA ILE A 34 -8.84 34.97 -32.60
C ILE A 34 -7.48 34.88 -33.28
N ARG A 35 -6.42 34.70 -32.49
CA ARG A 35 -5.08 34.42 -33.01
C ARG A 35 -4.44 33.27 -32.23
N SER A 36 -3.70 32.43 -32.94
CA SER A 36 -2.81 31.45 -32.31
C SER A 36 -1.66 32.18 -31.63
N SER A 37 -1.28 31.73 -30.44
CA SER A 37 -0.18 32.30 -29.66
C SER A 37 0.52 31.17 -28.89
N GLU A 38 1.75 31.42 -28.46
CA GLU A 38 2.48 30.61 -27.49
C GLU A 38 2.93 31.49 -26.30
N GLU A 39 2.18 32.58 -26.08
CA GLU A 39 2.46 33.56 -25.05
C GLU A 39 2.20 32.97 -23.65
N ILE A 40 3.08 33.31 -22.72
CA ILE A 40 2.90 33.04 -21.29
C ILE A 40 2.07 34.20 -20.73
N ILE A 41 0.84 33.90 -20.30
CA ILE A 41 -0.13 34.90 -19.84
C ILE A 41 -0.08 35.12 -18.33
N LEU A 42 0.48 34.17 -17.58
CA LEU A 42 0.83 34.31 -16.17
C LEU A 42 2.19 33.66 -15.91
N GLU A 43 3.01 34.34 -15.12
CA GLU A 43 4.30 33.86 -14.62
C GLU A 43 4.35 34.19 -13.14
N ILE A 44 3.82 33.27 -12.31
CA ILE A 44 3.67 33.45 -10.86
C ILE A 44 4.59 32.45 -10.18
N PRO A 45 5.74 32.88 -9.62
CA PRO A 45 6.60 31.99 -8.86
C PRO A 45 5.86 31.46 -7.62
N SER A 46 5.77 30.14 -7.48
CA SER A 46 4.96 29.48 -6.43
C SER A 46 5.38 29.90 -5.02
N ASP A 47 6.67 30.14 -4.80
CA ASP A 47 7.24 30.59 -3.52
C ASP A 47 6.79 31.99 -3.08
N THR A 48 6.29 32.80 -4.02
CA THR A 48 5.75 34.15 -3.73
C THR A 48 4.28 34.15 -3.31
N VAL A 49 3.56 33.05 -3.51
CA VAL A 49 2.14 32.94 -3.19
C VAL A 49 1.95 32.78 -1.68
N LYS A 50 1.00 33.54 -1.12
CA LYS A 50 0.66 33.60 0.31
C LYS A 50 -0.75 33.14 0.63
N ALA A 51 -1.66 33.17 -0.33
CA ALA A 51 -2.97 32.57 -0.19
C ALA A 51 -3.43 31.98 -1.52
N LEU A 52 -4.11 30.84 -1.45
CA LEU A 52 -4.70 30.12 -2.56
C LEU A 52 -6.12 29.72 -2.18
N SER A 53 -7.09 30.02 -3.04
CA SER A 53 -8.44 29.47 -2.89
C SER A 53 -9.04 29.14 -4.24
N TRP A 54 -10.00 28.21 -4.26
CA TRP A 54 -10.80 27.98 -5.44
C TRP A 54 -12.20 27.51 -5.10
N GLU A 55 -13.11 27.77 -6.03
CA GLU A 55 -14.49 27.31 -6.01
C GLU A 55 -14.68 26.37 -7.20
N TYR A 56 -15.02 25.11 -6.94
CA TYR A 56 -15.37 24.12 -7.96
C TYR A 56 -16.61 23.34 -7.52
N GLU A 57 -17.61 23.28 -8.40
CA GLU A 57 -18.95 22.76 -8.11
C GLU A 57 -19.59 23.38 -6.86
N SER A 58 -19.68 22.64 -5.77
CA SER A 58 -20.26 23.09 -4.49
C SER A 58 -19.22 23.25 -3.39
N GLN A 59 -17.94 23.03 -3.71
CA GLN A 59 -16.83 23.07 -2.79
C GLN A 59 -16.04 24.38 -2.96
N THR A 60 -15.71 25.00 -1.83
CA THR A 60 -14.76 26.11 -1.76
C THR A 60 -13.63 25.67 -0.84
N LEU A 61 -12.39 25.69 -1.33
CA LEU A 61 -11.21 25.40 -0.53
C LEU A 61 -10.34 26.65 -0.48
N SER A 62 -9.80 26.98 0.69
CA SER A 62 -8.98 28.17 0.92
C SER A 62 -7.83 27.82 1.85
N PHE A 63 -6.64 28.28 1.49
CA PHE A 63 -5.40 28.02 2.20
C PHE A 63 -4.57 29.29 2.26
N HIS A 64 -3.80 29.44 3.34
CA HIS A 64 -2.79 30.48 3.47
C HIS A 64 -1.45 29.90 3.90
N LYS A 65 -0.38 30.60 3.52
CA LYS A 65 0.99 30.18 3.81
C LYS A 65 1.58 31.07 4.90
N GLU A 66 1.87 30.46 6.04
CA GLU A 66 2.77 31.03 7.06
C GLU A 66 4.18 30.49 6.80
N ASP A 67 4.60 29.50 7.58
CA ASP A 67 5.79 28.68 7.30
C ASP A 67 5.42 27.53 6.34
N GLU A 68 4.32 26.86 6.62
CA GLU A 68 3.66 25.84 5.79
C GLU A 68 2.27 26.32 5.36
N TRP A 69 1.67 25.64 4.39
CA TRP A 69 0.29 25.85 3.97
C TRP A 69 -0.67 25.30 5.01
N ILE A 70 -1.64 26.13 5.40
CA ILE A 70 -2.67 25.86 6.39
C ILE A 70 -4.02 25.97 5.71
N TYR A 71 -4.94 25.07 6.01
CA TYR A 71 -6.32 25.12 5.53
C TYR A 71 -7.14 26.11 6.37
N ASP A 72 -7.83 27.05 5.71
CA ASP A 72 -8.46 28.20 6.38
C ASP A 72 -9.67 27.82 7.25
N GLU A 73 -10.39 26.74 6.91
CA GLU A 73 -11.57 26.32 7.69
C GLU A 73 -11.22 25.45 8.90
N ASP A 74 -10.05 24.79 8.89
CA ASP A 74 -9.59 23.91 9.97
C ASP A 74 -8.05 23.83 9.99
N ASP A 75 -7.44 24.41 11.02
CA ASP A 75 -5.99 24.45 11.21
C ASP A 75 -5.40 23.10 11.68
N GLU A 76 -6.24 22.14 12.09
CA GLU A 76 -5.80 20.78 12.41
C GLU A 76 -5.69 19.87 11.20
N PHE A 77 -6.16 20.30 10.02
CA PHE A 77 -6.04 19.52 8.79
C PHE A 77 -4.57 19.48 8.32
N PRO A 78 -3.93 18.30 8.24
CA PRO A 78 -2.55 18.20 7.79
C PRO A 78 -2.51 18.37 6.28
N VAL A 79 -2.09 19.54 5.82
CA VAL A 79 -2.02 19.87 4.39
C VAL A 79 -0.76 19.27 3.77
N ASP A 80 -0.93 18.54 2.67
CA ASP A 80 0.17 18.05 1.84
C ASP A 80 0.79 19.21 1.05
N GLN A 81 2.00 19.60 1.48
CA GLN A 81 2.72 20.75 0.94
C GLN A 81 3.12 20.54 -0.52
N GLU A 82 3.44 19.30 -0.92
CA GLU A 82 3.82 18.97 -2.31
C GLU A 82 2.62 19.09 -3.25
N LYS A 83 1.44 18.65 -2.80
CA LYS A 83 0.21 18.80 -3.59
C LYS A 83 -0.19 20.25 -3.80
N ILE A 84 -0.06 21.10 -2.76
CA ILE A 84 -0.26 22.54 -2.95
C ILE A 84 0.78 23.10 -3.94
N GLN A 85 2.04 22.66 -3.86
CA GLN A 85 3.07 23.07 -4.81
C GLN A 85 2.74 22.65 -6.26
N TRP A 86 2.16 21.48 -6.49
CA TRP A 86 1.68 21.07 -7.82
C TRP A 86 0.54 21.96 -8.33
N LEU A 87 -0.40 22.36 -7.48
CA LEU A 87 -1.48 23.30 -7.83
C LEU A 87 -0.94 24.66 -8.26
N LEU A 88 0.10 25.16 -7.58
CA LEU A 88 0.74 26.44 -7.89
C LEU A 88 1.63 26.35 -9.15
N GLY A 89 2.27 25.21 -9.36
CA GLY A 89 3.15 24.94 -10.50
C GLY A 89 2.49 25.19 -11.86
N VAL A 90 1.16 25.00 -11.95
CA VAL A 90 0.34 25.32 -13.14
C VAL A 90 0.53 26.77 -13.59
N PHE A 91 0.74 27.69 -12.64
CA PHE A 91 0.81 29.13 -12.89
C PHE A 91 2.23 29.71 -12.94
N GLU A 92 3.26 28.87 -12.78
CA GLU A 92 4.66 29.32 -12.91
C GLU A 92 4.98 29.77 -14.33
N GLN A 93 4.46 29.08 -15.34
CA GLN A 93 4.56 29.46 -16.76
C GLN A 93 3.28 29.11 -17.52
N PHE A 94 2.20 29.84 -17.21
CA PHE A 94 0.89 29.53 -17.76
C PHE A 94 0.75 30.03 -19.20
N GLY A 95 0.93 29.12 -20.16
CA GLY A 95 0.90 29.40 -21.60
C GLY A 95 -0.44 29.10 -22.28
N VAL A 96 -0.67 29.71 -23.43
CA VAL A 96 -1.90 29.56 -24.22
C VAL A 96 -1.64 29.03 -25.63
N SER A 97 -2.68 28.50 -26.27
CA SER A 97 -2.71 28.18 -27.71
C SER A 97 -3.37 29.28 -28.54
N PHE A 98 -4.42 29.89 -27.99
CA PHE A 98 -5.17 30.94 -28.67
C PHE A 98 -5.49 32.08 -27.71
N ILE A 99 -5.49 33.28 -28.27
CA ILE A 99 -5.97 34.50 -27.61
C ILE A 99 -7.18 34.98 -28.40
N ILE A 100 -8.28 35.22 -27.68
CA ILE A 100 -9.51 35.81 -28.18
C ILE A 100 -9.61 37.21 -27.58
N GLU A 101 -9.39 38.20 -28.43
CA GLU A 101 -9.39 39.62 -28.06
C GLU A 101 -10.74 40.28 -28.41
N ASP A 102 -10.99 41.43 -27.79
CA ASP A 102 -12.22 42.21 -27.93
C ASP A 102 -13.49 41.42 -27.50
N VAL A 103 -13.40 40.54 -26.50
CA VAL A 103 -14.53 39.69 -26.08
C VAL A 103 -15.65 40.52 -25.45
N LYS A 104 -16.89 40.30 -25.92
CA LYS A 104 -18.10 40.98 -25.40
C LYS A 104 -19.06 40.05 -24.67
N ASP A 105 -19.14 38.80 -25.10
CA ASP A 105 -20.01 37.79 -24.49
C ASP A 105 -19.16 36.65 -23.91
N TYR A 106 -18.77 36.80 -22.65
CA TYR A 106 -18.04 35.77 -21.90
C TYR A 106 -18.90 34.53 -21.63
N GLY A 107 -20.24 34.65 -21.74
CA GLY A 107 -21.15 33.54 -21.53
C GLY A 107 -20.99 32.43 -22.56
N GLN A 108 -20.63 32.77 -23.81
CA GLN A 108 -20.41 31.77 -24.87
C GLN A 108 -19.27 30.78 -24.55
N TYR A 109 -18.34 31.20 -23.68
CA TYR A 109 -17.20 30.41 -23.23
C TYR A 109 -17.40 29.80 -21.85
N GLY A 110 -18.59 29.96 -21.24
CA GLY A 110 -18.85 29.54 -19.88
C GLY A 110 -18.12 30.36 -18.82
N LEU A 111 -17.65 31.58 -19.13
CA LEU A 111 -16.87 32.42 -18.20
C LEU A 111 -17.73 33.42 -17.42
N LYS A 112 -19.01 33.54 -17.77
CA LYS A 112 -19.98 34.32 -16.97
C LYS A 112 -20.37 33.59 -15.69
N ASP A 113 -20.57 32.28 -15.80
CA ASP A 113 -20.83 31.34 -14.71
C ASP A 113 -19.72 30.25 -14.80
N PRO A 114 -18.49 30.58 -14.36
CA PRO A 114 -17.33 29.71 -14.55
C PRO A 114 -17.50 28.37 -13.81
N ILE A 115 -16.96 27.31 -14.40
CA ILE A 115 -16.94 25.97 -13.81
C ILE A 115 -16.03 25.97 -12.58
N CYS A 116 -14.92 26.72 -12.63
CA CYS A 116 -14.04 26.91 -11.48
C CYS A 116 -13.51 28.34 -11.43
N ARG A 117 -13.41 28.90 -10.22
CA ARG A 117 -12.82 30.22 -9.94
C ARG A 117 -11.63 30.01 -9.02
N ILE A 118 -10.43 30.34 -9.47
CA ILE A 118 -9.17 30.22 -8.70
C ILE A 118 -8.71 31.62 -8.32
N ASN A 119 -8.36 31.82 -7.04
CA ASN A 119 -7.77 33.04 -6.53
C ASN A 119 -6.40 32.77 -5.93
N LEU A 120 -5.41 33.55 -6.36
CA LEU A 120 -4.04 33.53 -5.82
C LEU A 120 -3.72 34.92 -5.28
N THR A 121 -3.08 35.00 -4.12
CA THR A 121 -2.54 36.25 -3.60
C THR A 121 -1.06 36.11 -3.32
N THR A 122 -0.25 36.95 -3.95
CA THR A 122 1.16 37.15 -3.62
C THR A 122 1.31 38.38 -2.72
N THR A 123 2.53 38.71 -2.30
CA THR A 123 2.82 39.93 -1.52
C THR A 123 2.34 41.22 -2.21
N ASP A 124 2.36 41.25 -3.54
CA ASP A 124 2.17 42.48 -4.32
C ASP A 124 0.83 42.52 -5.06
N LYS A 125 0.22 41.36 -5.36
CA LYS A 125 -0.92 41.28 -6.27
C LYS A 125 -1.84 40.09 -5.95
N SER A 126 -3.13 40.30 -6.17
CA SER A 126 -4.13 39.24 -6.24
C SER A 126 -4.51 38.95 -7.69
N TYR A 127 -4.74 37.67 -7.99
CA TYR A 127 -5.10 37.15 -9.29
C TYR A 127 -6.41 36.40 -9.17
N GLU A 128 -7.30 36.60 -10.13
CA GLU A 128 -8.52 35.81 -10.30
C GLU A 128 -8.42 35.13 -11.66
N ILE A 129 -8.47 33.80 -11.67
CA ILE A 129 -8.46 32.96 -12.87
C ILE A 129 -9.81 32.24 -12.96
N LEU A 130 -10.51 32.44 -14.07
CA LEU A 130 -11.81 31.82 -14.33
C LEU A 130 -11.65 30.71 -15.36
N LEU A 131 -12.11 29.51 -15.02
CA LEU A 131 -12.15 28.36 -15.92
C LEU A 131 -13.56 28.19 -16.47
N GLY A 132 -13.69 28.29 -17.78
CA GLY A 132 -14.93 28.14 -18.52
C GLY A 132 -15.13 26.73 -19.09
N ASN A 133 -15.88 26.67 -20.18
CA ASN A 133 -16.21 25.44 -20.89
C ASN A 133 -14.96 24.82 -21.53
N PHE A 134 -15.01 23.49 -21.72
CA PHE A 134 -14.01 22.77 -22.51
C PHE A 134 -14.41 22.78 -23.99
N SER A 135 -13.50 23.17 -24.88
CA SER A 135 -13.70 23.09 -26.33
C SER A 135 -13.44 21.67 -26.81
N GLU A 136 -14.49 20.92 -27.14
CA GLU A 136 -14.35 19.57 -27.72
C GLU A 136 -13.63 19.59 -29.08
N MET A 137 -13.69 20.70 -29.81
CA MET A 137 -13.04 20.84 -31.11
C MET A 137 -11.53 20.99 -30.98
N ASP A 138 -11.08 21.82 -30.04
CA ASP A 138 -9.66 22.14 -29.85
C ASP A 138 -9.00 21.28 -28.77
N GLN A 139 -9.81 20.51 -28.00
CA GLN A 139 -9.39 19.75 -26.82
C GLN A 139 -8.68 20.63 -25.79
N GLN A 140 -9.21 21.84 -25.56
CA GLN A 140 -8.60 22.89 -24.74
C GLN A 140 -9.66 23.63 -23.92
N ARG A 141 -9.26 24.18 -22.77
CA ARG A 141 -10.18 24.90 -21.87
C ARG A 141 -10.17 26.41 -22.12
N TYR A 142 -11.36 27.02 -22.08
CA TYR A 142 -11.48 28.47 -22.06
C TYR A 142 -11.10 29.03 -20.68
N VAL A 143 -10.25 30.05 -20.66
CA VAL A 143 -9.77 30.69 -19.42
C VAL A 143 -9.83 32.22 -19.54
N SER A 144 -10.07 32.91 -18.43
CA SER A 144 -9.85 34.35 -18.31
C SER A 144 -9.04 34.68 -17.07
N ILE A 145 -8.13 35.65 -17.18
CA ILE A 145 -7.28 36.17 -16.08
C ILE A 145 -7.64 37.61 -15.71
N GLY A 146 -8.80 38.09 -16.15
CA GLY A 146 -9.32 39.43 -15.82
C GLY A 146 -8.74 40.59 -16.62
N ASP A 147 -7.96 40.34 -17.68
CA ASP A 147 -7.33 41.37 -18.52
C ASP A 147 -8.19 41.84 -19.71
N GLY A 148 -9.38 41.25 -19.87
CA GLY A 148 -10.32 41.55 -20.96
C GLY A 148 -10.24 40.58 -22.16
N ASN A 149 -9.35 39.60 -22.12
CA ASN A 149 -9.25 38.55 -23.12
C ASN A 149 -9.82 37.21 -22.62
N VAL A 150 -10.07 36.31 -23.58
CA VAL A 150 -10.34 34.88 -23.34
C VAL A 150 -9.26 34.05 -24.01
N TYR A 151 -8.85 32.99 -23.36
CA TYR A 151 -7.74 32.13 -23.79
C TYR A 151 -8.20 30.70 -23.98
N LEU A 152 -7.54 29.98 -24.88
CA LEU A 152 -7.55 28.52 -24.89
C LEU A 152 -6.19 28.02 -24.40
N VAL A 153 -6.19 27.23 -23.34
CA VAL A 153 -4.97 26.74 -22.69
C VAL A 153 -4.70 25.28 -23.05
N LYS A 154 -3.42 24.92 -23.24
CA LYS A 154 -2.99 23.55 -23.56
C LYS A 154 -3.04 22.64 -22.34
N ASP A 155 -2.57 23.17 -21.21
CA ASP A 155 -2.64 22.50 -19.92
C ASP A 155 -3.89 22.98 -19.19
N ASP A 156 -4.76 22.06 -18.83
CA ASP A 156 -6.08 22.36 -18.27
C ASP A 156 -5.98 22.43 -16.74
N PRO A 157 -6.10 23.62 -16.12
CA PRO A 157 -6.00 23.73 -14.66
C PRO A 157 -7.08 22.92 -13.93
N LEU A 158 -8.22 22.61 -14.57
CA LEU A 158 -9.27 21.83 -13.93
C LEU A 158 -8.82 20.39 -13.62
N TYR A 159 -7.80 19.86 -14.31
CA TYR A 159 -7.21 18.56 -13.97
C TYR A 159 -6.65 18.54 -12.53
N TYR A 160 -6.12 19.67 -12.06
CA TYR A 160 -5.53 19.80 -10.73
C TYR A 160 -6.53 20.37 -9.72
N TYR A 161 -7.27 21.42 -10.10
CA TYR A 161 -8.20 22.12 -9.22
C TYR A 161 -9.57 21.43 -9.07
N GLY A 162 -9.78 20.31 -9.76
CA GLY A 162 -10.90 19.39 -9.53
C GLY A 162 -10.74 18.48 -8.32
N THR A 163 -9.66 18.66 -7.53
CA THR A 163 -9.35 17.86 -6.34
C THR A 163 -10.25 18.21 -5.15
N GLU A 164 -10.51 17.22 -4.31
CA GLU A 164 -11.24 17.38 -3.05
C GLU A 164 -10.29 17.60 -1.87
N LEU A 165 -10.78 18.20 -0.77
CA LEU A 165 -9.98 18.39 0.46
C LEU A 165 -9.27 17.10 0.91
N LYS A 166 -9.94 15.95 0.84
CA LYS A 166 -9.38 14.66 1.26
C LYS A 166 -8.16 14.22 0.46
N GLU A 167 -8.00 14.70 -0.76
CA GLU A 167 -6.84 14.38 -1.60
C GLU A 167 -5.65 15.27 -1.25
N LEU A 168 -5.87 16.40 -0.58
CA LEU A 168 -4.84 17.36 -0.14
C LEU A 168 -4.30 17.08 1.26
N ILE A 169 -4.69 15.96 1.86
CA ILE A 169 -4.20 15.56 3.18
C ILE A 169 -2.77 14.99 3.05
N ASP A 170 -1.91 15.36 3.99
CA ASP A 170 -0.63 14.71 4.22
C ASP A 170 -0.89 13.44 5.05
N ASN A 171 -0.88 12.29 4.38
CA ASN A 171 -1.17 11.01 5.02
C ASN A 171 0.05 10.44 5.73
N ASP A 172 -0.17 9.75 6.84
CA ASP A 172 0.86 8.93 7.47
C ASP A 172 1.45 7.93 6.47
N GLN A 173 2.77 7.77 6.51
CA GLN A 173 3.50 6.86 5.64
C GLN A 173 4.08 5.68 6.43
N THR A 174 4.19 4.54 5.75
CA THR A 174 4.91 3.37 6.25
C THR A 174 6.37 3.42 5.77
N PRO A 175 7.36 3.17 6.64
CA PRO A 175 8.76 3.24 6.24
C PRO A 175 9.21 2.01 5.45
N ILE A 176 10.40 2.10 4.86
CA ILE A 176 11.09 0.96 4.26
C ILE A 176 11.86 0.22 5.37
N PHE A 177 11.52 -1.04 5.59
CA PHE A 177 12.08 -1.88 6.65
C PHE A 177 13.33 -2.66 6.21
N ASP A 178 14.38 -1.99 5.72
CA ASP A 178 15.57 -2.69 5.21
C ASP A 178 16.46 -3.27 6.33
N ASN A 179 16.59 -2.56 7.45
CA ASN A 179 17.48 -2.91 8.55
C ASN A 179 16.72 -3.10 9.87
N VAL A 180 15.84 -4.10 9.94
CA VAL A 180 15.04 -4.38 11.15
C VAL A 180 15.89 -5.00 12.25
N LYS A 181 15.80 -4.45 13.46
CA LYS A 181 16.46 -4.96 14.68
C LYS A 181 15.51 -5.79 15.53
N GLU A 182 14.29 -5.31 15.69
CA GLU A 182 13.30 -5.93 16.57
C GLU A 182 11.88 -5.65 16.07
N ILE A 183 11.02 -6.65 16.21
CA ILE A 183 9.57 -6.54 15.97
C ILE A 183 8.87 -6.92 17.26
N VAL A 184 7.97 -6.09 17.77
CA VAL A 184 7.19 -6.37 18.98
C VAL A 184 5.72 -6.37 18.64
N PHE A 185 5.03 -7.43 19.08
CA PHE A 185 3.59 -7.56 18.97
C PHE A 185 2.96 -7.46 20.37
N SER A 186 1.85 -6.74 20.46
CA SER A 186 0.99 -6.70 21.64
C SER A 186 -0.49 -6.68 21.25
N GLY A 187 -1.36 -7.25 22.08
CA GLY A 187 -2.79 -7.43 21.79
C GLY A 187 -3.13 -8.89 21.53
N ALA A 188 -3.53 -9.23 20.30
CA ALA A 188 -3.83 -10.58 19.84
C ALA A 188 -2.61 -11.49 19.90
N GLU A 189 -1.44 -10.93 19.56
CA GLU A 189 -0.14 -11.57 19.71
C GLU A 189 0.69 -10.81 20.75
N ASN A 190 1.46 -11.54 21.57
CA ASN A 190 2.19 -10.94 22.69
C ASN A 190 3.60 -11.52 22.82
N TYR A 191 4.45 -11.19 21.86
CA TYR A 191 5.85 -11.63 21.82
C TYR A 191 6.70 -10.67 21.00
N ARG A 192 8.00 -10.93 20.94
CA ARG A 192 8.93 -10.16 20.10
C ARG A 192 9.78 -11.06 19.22
N ILE A 193 10.22 -10.52 18.10
CA ILE A 193 11.18 -11.10 17.17
C ILE A 193 12.44 -10.25 17.24
N ILE A 194 13.59 -10.90 17.32
CA ILE A 194 14.90 -10.25 17.31
C ILE A 194 15.63 -10.65 16.03
N TYR A 195 16.29 -9.66 15.41
CA TYR A 195 17.25 -9.90 14.35
C TYR A 195 18.61 -10.27 14.97
N GLU A 196 19.18 -11.40 14.58
CA GLU A 196 20.47 -11.90 15.05
C GLU A 196 21.15 -12.70 13.92
N GLU A 197 22.22 -12.16 13.35
CA GLU A 197 23.08 -12.92 12.42
C GLU A 197 23.91 -13.97 13.17
N ASP A 198 24.29 -15.04 12.46
CA ASP A 198 25.17 -16.11 12.98
C ASP A 198 24.67 -16.77 14.29
N SER A 199 23.35 -16.86 14.49
CA SER A 199 22.77 -17.41 15.72
C SER A 199 22.98 -18.94 15.81
N ASP A 200 23.39 -19.41 16.99
CA ASP A 200 23.47 -20.84 17.35
C ASP A 200 22.08 -21.52 17.47
N ASN A 201 20.98 -20.77 17.26
CA ASN A 201 19.60 -21.23 17.46
C ASN A 201 18.88 -21.73 16.19
N SER A 202 19.55 -21.71 15.03
CA SER A 202 19.04 -22.30 13.79
C SER A 202 20.00 -23.35 13.21
N TYR A 203 19.47 -24.20 12.33
CA TYR A 203 20.23 -25.09 11.46
C TYR A 203 20.41 -24.53 10.04
N ARG A 204 19.90 -23.33 9.76
CA ARG A 204 20.05 -22.63 8.47
C ARG A 204 20.78 -21.31 8.69
N ASP A 205 21.84 -21.07 7.94
CA ASP A 205 22.61 -19.82 7.99
C ASP A 205 21.78 -18.59 7.58
N LYS A 206 20.68 -18.80 6.84
CA LYS A 206 19.80 -17.73 6.35
C LYS A 206 18.73 -17.29 7.36
N ASP A 207 18.58 -18.02 8.47
CA ASP A 207 17.61 -17.67 9.49
C ASP A 207 18.20 -16.59 10.38
N VAL A 208 17.72 -15.36 10.21
CA VAL A 208 18.22 -14.19 10.95
C VAL A 208 17.18 -13.62 11.91
N TYR A 209 15.94 -14.11 11.87
CA TYR A 209 14.85 -13.67 12.73
C TYR A 209 14.47 -14.74 13.74
N PHE A 210 14.37 -14.35 15.01
CA PHE A 210 14.10 -15.28 16.11
C PHE A 210 12.99 -14.80 17.04
N ALA A 211 11.93 -15.59 17.16
CA ALA A 211 10.85 -15.35 18.10
C ALA A 211 11.29 -15.66 19.54
N GLN A 212 11.07 -14.70 20.44
CA GLN A 212 11.38 -14.82 21.87
C GLN A 212 10.16 -15.36 22.63
N LEU A 213 10.06 -16.69 22.72
CA LEU A 213 8.88 -17.37 23.27
C LEU A 213 9.28 -18.35 24.37
N GLY A 214 8.60 -18.26 25.53
CA GLY A 214 8.81 -19.19 26.65
C GLY A 214 10.25 -19.24 27.16
N GLY A 215 10.98 -18.12 27.08
CA GLY A 215 12.40 -18.02 27.46
C GLY A 215 13.38 -18.66 26.45
N LYS A 216 12.92 -18.94 25.22
CA LYS A 216 13.73 -19.48 24.14
C LYS A 216 13.76 -18.54 22.94
N SER A 217 14.84 -18.63 22.18
CA SER A 217 14.96 -18.05 20.84
C SER A 217 14.59 -19.14 19.84
N LEU A 218 13.48 -18.97 19.12
CA LEU A 218 12.98 -19.93 18.14
C LEU A 218 13.20 -19.36 16.73
N PRO A 219 13.84 -20.09 15.80
CA PRO A 219 14.09 -19.58 14.46
C PRO A 219 12.78 -19.41 13.69
N LEU A 220 12.71 -18.33 12.91
CA LEU A 220 11.64 -18.05 11.96
C LEU A 220 12.15 -18.20 10.53
N ASP A 221 11.22 -18.32 9.59
CA ASP A 221 11.57 -18.24 8.18
C ASP A 221 11.72 -16.77 7.79
N THR A 222 12.96 -16.38 7.49
CA THR A 222 13.31 -15.02 7.07
C THR A 222 12.44 -14.50 5.94
N SER A 223 12.12 -15.33 4.95
CA SER A 223 11.30 -14.93 3.79
C SER A 223 9.85 -14.62 4.20
N ARG A 224 9.33 -15.32 5.22
CA ARG A 224 7.98 -15.09 5.74
C ARG A 224 7.91 -13.83 6.59
N VAL A 225 8.93 -13.57 7.41
CA VAL A 225 9.05 -12.32 8.18
C VAL A 225 9.19 -11.11 7.24
N GLU A 226 10.02 -11.20 6.21
CA GLU A 226 10.16 -10.15 5.20
C GLU A 226 8.88 -9.93 4.40
N LYS A 227 8.15 -11.01 4.05
CA LYS A 227 6.83 -10.90 3.43
C LYS A 227 5.85 -10.19 4.35
N TYR A 228 5.83 -10.51 5.64
CA TYR A 228 4.98 -9.86 6.63
C TYR A 228 5.28 -8.35 6.71
N LEU A 229 6.55 -7.96 6.86
CA LEU A 229 6.97 -6.56 6.88
C LEU A 229 6.62 -5.82 5.58
N ARG A 230 6.74 -6.51 4.43
CA ARG A 230 6.32 -5.97 3.14
C ARG A 230 4.81 -5.72 3.07
N ASN A 231 3.99 -6.61 3.63
CA ASN A 231 2.54 -6.41 3.71
C ASN A 231 2.20 -5.20 4.59
N VAL A 232 2.86 -5.05 5.75
CA VAL A 232 2.72 -3.86 6.61
C VAL A 232 3.11 -2.60 5.83
N ARG A 233 4.23 -2.62 5.11
CA ARG A 233 4.67 -1.49 4.28
C ARG A 233 3.63 -1.10 3.23
N TYR A 234 2.98 -2.05 2.57
CA TYR A 234 2.00 -1.74 1.52
C TYR A 234 0.57 -1.58 2.01
N THR A 235 0.36 -1.44 3.32
CA THR A 235 -0.96 -1.13 3.88
C THR A 235 -1.44 0.22 3.34
N ASP A 236 -2.68 0.26 2.85
CA ASP A 236 -3.25 1.47 2.27
C ASP A 236 -3.74 2.44 3.37
N LEU A 237 -2.99 3.52 3.57
CA LEU A 237 -3.29 4.59 4.54
C LEU A 237 -3.78 5.85 3.81
N THR A 238 -4.75 5.71 2.91
CA THR A 238 -5.32 6.84 2.15
C THR A 238 -6.80 7.11 2.43
N ASP A 239 -7.57 6.12 2.87
CA ASP A 239 -8.99 6.27 3.22
C ASP A 239 -9.14 6.67 4.70
N TYR A 240 -8.87 7.93 5.01
CA TYR A 240 -9.02 8.43 6.38
C TYR A 240 -10.50 8.65 6.73
N VAL A 241 -10.88 8.29 7.97
CA VAL A 241 -12.22 8.55 8.53
C VAL A 241 -12.26 9.80 9.41
N THR A 242 -11.10 10.21 9.94
CA THR A 242 -10.88 11.48 10.63
C THR A 242 -9.39 11.79 10.64
N TYR A 243 -9.01 13.06 10.58
CA TYR A 243 -7.62 13.55 10.68
C TYR A 243 -7.32 14.23 12.02
N LYS A 244 -8.31 14.31 12.92
CA LYS A 244 -8.23 15.04 14.19
C LYS A 244 -8.83 14.25 15.36
N VAL A 245 -8.59 12.94 15.38
CA VAL A 245 -9.12 12.06 16.43
C VAL A 245 -8.59 12.48 17.81
N LYS A 246 -9.48 12.47 18.80
CA LYS A 246 -9.12 12.63 20.22
C LYS A 246 -9.03 11.28 20.92
N ALA A 247 -8.32 11.22 22.03
CA ALA A 247 -8.12 9.98 22.78
C ALA A 247 -9.46 9.31 23.17
N GLU A 248 -10.44 10.10 23.60
CA GLU A 248 -11.79 9.64 23.97
C GLU A 248 -12.63 9.14 22.78
N GLU A 249 -12.22 9.42 21.54
CA GLU A 249 -12.93 8.98 20.32
C GLU A 249 -12.35 7.70 19.74
N LEU A 250 -11.18 7.24 20.21
CA LEU A 250 -10.52 6.02 19.72
C LEU A 250 -11.33 4.75 20.00
N GLU A 251 -12.13 4.76 21.08
CA GLU A 251 -13.03 3.65 21.43
C GLU A 251 -13.98 3.30 20.29
N LYS A 252 -14.47 4.32 19.55
CA LYS A 252 -15.34 4.13 18.37
C LYS A 252 -14.68 3.26 17.28
N TYR A 253 -13.36 3.30 17.20
CA TYR A 253 -12.58 2.59 16.19
C TYR A 253 -11.88 1.34 16.76
N GLY A 254 -12.09 1.02 18.03
CA GLY A 254 -11.37 -0.04 18.75
C GLY A 254 -9.88 0.24 18.95
N LEU A 255 -9.43 1.48 18.75
CA LEU A 255 -8.01 1.86 18.78
C LEU A 255 -7.56 2.40 20.15
N ASP A 256 -8.47 2.50 21.11
CA ASP A 256 -8.14 2.77 22.53
C ASP A 256 -7.51 1.53 23.19
N ASN A 257 -7.93 0.33 22.76
CA ASN A 257 -7.33 -0.96 23.07
C ASN A 257 -7.28 -1.82 21.78
N PRO A 258 -6.31 -1.58 20.90
CA PRO A 258 -6.24 -2.20 19.57
C PRO A 258 -6.09 -3.72 19.65
N GLU A 259 -6.68 -4.42 18.66
CA GLU A 259 -6.51 -5.87 18.52
C GLU A 259 -5.05 -6.25 18.28
N LEU A 260 -4.29 -5.45 17.53
CA LEU A 260 -2.86 -5.61 17.40
C LEU A 260 -2.16 -4.25 17.42
N THR A 261 -1.10 -4.16 18.22
CA THR A 261 -0.09 -3.12 18.09
C THR A 261 1.22 -3.75 17.65
N LEU A 262 1.65 -3.38 16.45
CA LEU A 262 2.94 -3.72 15.87
C LEU A 262 3.92 -2.58 16.16
N THR A 263 5.09 -2.91 16.71
CA THR A 263 6.23 -1.98 16.83
C THR A 263 7.42 -2.57 16.08
N VAL A 264 8.02 -1.79 15.19
CA VAL A 264 9.22 -2.19 14.45
C VAL A 264 10.35 -1.21 14.77
N ASN A 265 11.43 -1.72 15.35
CA ASN A 265 12.67 -0.98 15.56
C ASN A 265 13.62 -1.29 14.41
N TYR A 266 14.08 -0.27 13.69
CA TYR A 266 14.88 -0.42 12.48
C TYR A 266 15.92 0.69 12.35
N ILE A 267 16.92 0.51 11.49
CA ILE A 267 17.85 1.55 11.11
C ILE A 267 17.36 2.21 9.82
N ALA A 268 17.23 3.54 9.83
CA ALA A 268 16.94 4.37 8.67
C ALA A 268 18.16 5.23 8.31
N GLU A 269 18.19 5.74 7.08
CA GLU A 269 19.13 6.76 6.64
C GLU A 269 18.44 8.13 6.72
N ASN A 270 19.04 9.10 7.41
CA ASN A 270 18.51 10.46 7.50
C ASN A 270 18.85 11.29 6.24
N GLU A 271 18.41 12.54 6.17
CA GLU A 271 18.68 13.44 5.03
C GLU A 271 20.17 13.70 4.76
N GLU A 272 21.04 13.48 5.77
CA GLU A 272 22.50 13.65 5.66
C GLU A 272 23.22 12.35 5.25
N GLY A 273 22.49 11.25 5.10
CA GLY A 273 23.04 9.94 4.78
C GLY A 273 23.56 9.15 5.99
N GLU A 274 23.17 9.54 7.21
CA GLU A 274 23.61 8.88 8.45
C GLU A 274 22.58 7.84 8.90
N GLU A 275 23.09 6.69 9.36
CA GLU A 275 22.28 5.63 9.96
C GLU A 275 21.77 6.05 11.35
N VAL A 276 20.44 6.03 11.52
CA VAL A 276 19.75 6.39 12.76
C VAL A 276 18.78 5.29 13.18
N ASP A 277 18.65 5.08 14.49
CA ASP A 277 17.66 4.18 15.07
C ASP A 277 16.27 4.83 15.04
N GLU A 278 15.32 4.17 14.39
CA GLU A 278 13.94 4.61 14.25
C GLU A 278 12.95 3.56 14.77
N THR A 279 11.77 4.04 15.15
CA THR A 279 10.68 3.19 15.65
C THR A 279 9.39 3.52 14.93
N PHE A 280 8.83 2.52 14.26
CA PHE A 280 7.49 2.59 13.66
C PHE A 280 6.49 1.84 14.53
N VAL A 281 5.31 2.44 14.75
CA VAL A 281 4.21 1.83 15.50
C VAL A 281 2.94 1.87 14.67
N LEU A 282 2.25 0.73 14.55
CA LEU A 282 0.95 0.63 13.89
C LEU A 282 -0.05 -0.04 14.84
N HIS A 283 -1.16 0.66 15.08
CA HIS A 283 -2.30 0.15 15.83
C HIS A 283 -3.39 -0.28 14.85
N VAL A 284 -3.94 -1.48 15.02
CA VAL A 284 -4.99 -2.04 14.15
C VAL A 284 -6.08 -2.68 14.99
N SER A 285 -7.33 -2.43 14.60
CA SER A 285 -8.51 -3.08 15.19
C SER A 285 -9.64 -3.15 14.18
N ARG A 286 -10.47 -4.18 14.26
CA ARG A 286 -11.80 -4.17 13.64
C ARG A 286 -12.71 -3.15 14.29
N ASP A 287 -13.75 -2.78 13.54
CA ASP A 287 -14.89 -2.05 14.09
C ASP A 287 -15.44 -2.80 15.32
N PRO A 288 -15.56 -2.13 16.49
CA PRO A 288 -16.06 -2.77 17.70
C PRO A 288 -17.45 -3.38 17.57
N GLU A 289 -18.36 -2.77 16.80
CA GLU A 289 -19.73 -3.28 16.63
C GLU A 289 -19.74 -4.58 15.82
N GLU A 290 -18.95 -4.66 14.74
CA GLU A 290 -18.79 -5.88 13.94
C GLU A 290 -18.17 -7.00 14.81
N ARG A 291 -17.07 -6.69 15.51
CA ARG A 291 -16.33 -7.63 16.36
C ARG A 291 -17.17 -8.21 17.49
N ASP A 292 -17.99 -7.40 18.16
CA ASP A 292 -18.81 -7.86 19.28
C ASP A 292 -20.05 -8.65 18.80
N SER A 293 -20.40 -8.56 17.51
CA SER A 293 -21.53 -9.27 16.91
C SER A 293 -21.15 -10.63 16.30
N SER A 294 -19.85 -10.87 16.05
CA SER A 294 -19.33 -12.08 15.41
C SER A 294 -19.24 -13.28 16.38
N ASP A 295 -20.36 -13.67 16.97
CA ASP A 295 -20.51 -14.88 17.81
C ASP A 295 -20.58 -16.19 16.97
N ASP A 296 -20.50 -16.11 15.63
CA ASP A 296 -20.53 -17.25 14.71
C ASP A 296 -19.19 -17.40 13.96
N GLU A 297 -18.64 -18.63 13.96
CA GLU A 297 -17.38 -19.07 13.32
C GLU A 297 -17.40 -19.03 11.77
N GLU A 298 -18.08 -18.06 11.15
CA GLU A 298 -17.99 -17.84 9.70
C GLU A 298 -16.87 -16.84 9.40
N GLU A 299 -15.95 -17.20 8.48
CA GLU A 299 -14.96 -16.27 7.96
C GLU A 299 -15.69 -15.10 7.28
N GLU A 300 -15.72 -13.93 7.91
CA GLU A 300 -16.27 -12.73 7.29
C GLU A 300 -15.44 -12.39 6.03
N GLU A 301 -16.13 -12.40 4.88
CA GLU A 301 -15.52 -12.03 3.59
C GLU A 301 -15.14 -10.55 3.57
N GLU A 302 -15.98 -9.68 4.17
CA GLU A 302 -15.73 -8.24 4.33
C GLU A 302 -15.60 -7.90 5.82
N ILE A 303 -14.48 -7.27 6.17
CA ILE A 303 -14.15 -6.81 7.52
C ILE A 303 -13.98 -5.29 7.46
N THR A 304 -14.71 -4.55 8.30
CA THR A 304 -14.39 -3.14 8.56
C THR A 304 -13.30 -3.07 9.63
N ALA A 305 -12.14 -2.53 9.26
CA ALA A 305 -11.02 -2.36 10.17
C ALA A 305 -10.42 -0.97 10.06
N TYR A 306 -9.80 -0.54 11.16
CA TYR A 306 -9.18 0.75 11.32
C TYR A 306 -7.70 0.62 11.68
N ALA A 307 -6.90 1.57 11.19
CA ALA A 307 -5.49 1.68 11.49
C ALA A 307 -5.12 3.10 11.94
N ARG A 308 -4.09 3.18 12.80
CA ARG A 308 -3.50 4.45 13.25
C ARG A 308 -2.00 4.29 13.43
N VAL A 309 -1.24 5.20 12.83
CA VAL A 309 0.22 5.21 12.92
C VAL A 309 0.65 5.97 14.18
N GLY A 310 1.34 5.28 15.09
CA GLY A 310 1.82 5.81 16.36
C GLY A 310 0.81 6.69 17.08
N ASN A 311 1.17 7.96 17.30
CA ASN A 311 0.32 8.94 17.95
C ASN A 311 -0.38 9.90 16.97
N SER A 312 -0.38 9.60 15.67
CA SER A 312 -1.03 10.42 14.63
C SER A 312 -2.47 10.74 15.01
N LYS A 313 -2.96 11.89 14.58
CA LYS A 313 -4.39 12.23 14.75
C LYS A 313 -5.26 11.65 13.64
N ILE A 314 -4.66 11.02 12.64
CA ILE A 314 -5.36 10.41 11.51
C ILE A 314 -5.74 8.96 11.87
N VAL A 315 -6.98 8.61 11.56
CA VAL A 315 -7.48 7.23 11.62
C VAL A 315 -7.89 6.84 10.22
N TYR A 316 -7.38 5.71 9.77
CA TYR A 316 -7.64 5.14 8.46
C TYR A 316 -8.63 4.00 8.56
N LYS A 317 -9.56 3.92 7.60
CA LYS A 317 -10.22 2.66 7.29
C LYS A 317 -9.32 1.88 6.35
N ILE A 318 -8.98 0.64 6.70
CA ILE A 318 -8.12 -0.22 5.89
C ILE A 318 -8.93 -1.32 5.21
N LYS A 319 -8.38 -1.87 4.12
CA LYS A 319 -9.00 -2.99 3.41
C LYS A 319 -8.95 -4.25 4.27
N SER A 320 -9.94 -5.13 4.10
CA SER A 320 -10.00 -6.41 4.83
C SER A 320 -8.78 -7.29 4.55
N GLU A 321 -8.22 -7.23 3.34
CA GLU A 321 -6.96 -7.92 2.99
C GLU A 321 -5.77 -7.38 3.78
N ASP A 322 -5.63 -6.05 3.88
CA ASP A 322 -4.56 -5.41 4.67
C ASP A 322 -4.67 -5.79 6.15
N TYR A 323 -5.90 -5.75 6.70
CA TYR A 323 -6.16 -6.22 8.06
C TYR A 323 -5.73 -7.68 8.27
N LYS A 324 -6.19 -8.61 7.41
CA LYS A 324 -5.84 -10.04 7.49
C LYS A 324 -4.32 -10.25 7.42
N ASN A 325 -3.65 -9.56 6.49
CA ASN A 325 -2.20 -9.61 6.34
C ASN A 325 -1.43 -9.11 7.56
N ILE A 326 -1.91 -8.06 8.23
CA ILE A 326 -1.30 -7.52 9.46
C ILE A 326 -1.57 -8.46 10.66
N MET A 327 -2.75 -9.09 10.71
CA MET A 327 -3.10 -10.03 11.78
C MET A 327 -2.38 -11.38 11.67
N ASP A 328 -1.75 -11.69 10.52
CA ASP A 328 -0.87 -12.85 10.31
C ASP A 328 0.49 -12.76 11.07
N ALA A 329 0.45 -12.19 12.28
CA ALA A 329 1.57 -11.94 13.16
C ALA A 329 1.90 -13.12 14.09
N SER A 330 1.18 -14.23 14.02
CA SER A 330 1.41 -15.37 14.92
C SER A 330 2.76 -16.06 14.66
N TYR A 331 3.30 -16.73 15.68
CA TYR A 331 4.51 -17.56 15.51
C TYR A 331 4.35 -18.61 14.40
N ASN A 332 3.16 -19.20 14.29
CA ASN A 332 2.83 -20.18 13.25
C ASN A 332 2.80 -19.55 11.85
N SER A 333 2.35 -18.30 11.74
CA SER A 333 2.33 -17.57 10.47
C SER A 333 3.75 -17.24 9.98
N LEU A 334 4.75 -17.15 10.88
CA LEU A 334 6.10 -16.68 10.55
C LEU A 334 7.20 -17.76 10.57
N ARG A 335 6.98 -18.91 11.22
CA ARG A 335 7.97 -20.00 11.26
C ARG A 335 8.03 -20.82 9.97
N HIS A 336 9.11 -21.59 9.80
CA HIS A 336 9.29 -22.55 8.69
C HIS A 336 8.11 -23.52 8.59
N LEU A 337 7.72 -23.83 7.35
CA LEU A 337 6.72 -24.86 7.08
C LEU A 337 7.37 -26.24 7.00
N GLU A 338 8.62 -26.32 6.56
CA GLU A 338 9.39 -27.54 6.45
C GLU A 338 9.51 -28.23 7.81
N VAL A 339 9.20 -29.53 7.87
CA VAL A 339 9.37 -30.34 9.09
C VAL A 339 10.86 -30.44 9.48
N LEU A 340 11.75 -30.39 8.48
CA LEU A 340 13.20 -30.33 8.64
C LEU A 340 13.75 -28.99 8.12
N PRO A 341 13.81 -27.94 8.96
CA PRO A 341 14.40 -26.66 8.58
C PRO A 341 15.94 -26.74 8.70
N ALA A 342 16.57 -27.60 7.90
CA ALA A 342 18.02 -27.77 7.84
C ALA A 342 18.46 -28.02 6.39
N GLU A 343 19.69 -27.61 6.04
CA GLU A 343 20.18 -27.81 4.68
C GLU A 343 20.74 -29.23 4.47
N PHE A 344 20.36 -29.88 3.37
CA PHE A 344 20.80 -31.24 3.05
C PHE A 344 22.33 -31.36 2.89
N LYS A 345 23.00 -30.24 2.55
CA LYS A 345 24.47 -30.18 2.44
C LYS A 345 25.15 -30.38 3.80
N ASP A 346 24.42 -30.27 4.90
CA ASP A 346 24.94 -30.39 6.26
C ASP A 346 24.56 -31.72 6.92
N ILE A 347 23.84 -32.61 6.23
CA ILE A 347 23.45 -33.92 6.78
C ILE A 347 24.59 -34.94 6.62
N GLN A 348 25.22 -35.33 7.73
CA GLN A 348 26.28 -36.37 7.73
C GLN A 348 25.74 -37.79 7.82
N LYS A 349 24.58 -37.97 8.46
CA LYS A 349 24.01 -39.30 8.70
C LYS A 349 22.51 -39.22 8.89
N ILE A 350 21.82 -40.23 8.40
CA ILE A 350 20.37 -40.41 8.57
C ILE A 350 20.14 -41.83 9.10
N ASP A 351 19.60 -41.94 10.31
CA ASP A 351 19.10 -43.22 10.83
C ASP A 351 17.58 -43.27 10.61
N ILE A 352 17.11 -44.35 9.98
CA ILE A 352 15.71 -44.52 9.57
C ILE A 352 15.14 -45.74 10.29
N VAL A 353 13.95 -45.59 10.88
CA VAL A 353 13.14 -46.72 11.35
C VAL A 353 11.89 -46.81 10.49
N LEU A 354 11.75 -47.90 9.75
CA LEU A 354 10.63 -48.15 8.86
C LEU A 354 10.20 -49.61 9.00
N GLU A 355 8.91 -49.83 9.26
CA GLU A 355 8.32 -51.17 9.48
C GLU A 355 9.05 -52.03 10.53
N GLY A 356 9.63 -51.38 11.56
CA GLY A 356 10.39 -52.04 12.62
C GLY A 356 11.81 -52.48 12.23
N ARG A 357 12.28 -52.09 11.04
CA ARG A 357 13.66 -52.27 10.57
C ARG A 357 14.43 -50.95 10.69
N ASN A 358 15.73 -51.06 10.92
CA ASN A 358 16.63 -49.92 11.01
C ASN A 358 17.52 -49.85 9.77
N TYR A 359 17.63 -48.67 9.18
CA TYR A 359 18.50 -48.38 8.07
C TYR A 359 19.37 -47.17 8.42
N THR A 360 20.59 -47.15 7.88
CA THR A 360 21.52 -46.04 8.12
C THR A 360 22.13 -45.62 6.81
N ILE A 361 21.91 -44.35 6.46
CA ILE A 361 22.58 -43.69 5.34
C ILE A 361 23.67 -42.79 5.91
N ASN A 362 24.90 -42.95 5.44
CA ASN A 362 26.02 -42.09 5.80
C ASN A 362 26.40 -41.21 4.62
N SER A 363 27.03 -40.06 4.87
CA SER A 363 27.60 -39.25 3.80
C SER A 363 29.05 -38.88 4.07
N GLU A 364 29.81 -38.71 2.99
CA GLU A 364 31.16 -38.15 3.01
C GLU A 364 31.12 -36.78 2.33
N LYS A 365 31.77 -35.79 2.96
CA LYS A 365 31.89 -34.43 2.42
C LYS A 365 33.24 -34.25 1.74
N LYS A 366 33.24 -33.83 0.48
CA LYS A 366 34.43 -33.48 -0.30
C LYS A 366 34.16 -32.24 -1.13
N ASP A 367 35.02 -31.22 -0.99
CA ASP A 367 34.92 -29.95 -1.75
C ASP A 367 33.52 -29.31 -1.67
N ASP A 368 32.91 -29.32 -0.47
CA ASP A 368 31.53 -28.86 -0.18
C ASP A 368 30.38 -29.65 -0.83
N GLU A 369 30.68 -30.73 -1.56
CA GLU A 369 29.69 -31.69 -2.05
C GLU A 369 29.60 -32.91 -1.10
N ARG A 370 28.41 -33.50 -1.02
CA ARG A 370 28.17 -34.72 -0.25
C ARG A 370 27.82 -35.89 -1.16
N THR A 371 28.51 -37.00 -0.95
CA THR A 371 28.16 -38.31 -1.52
C THR A 371 27.56 -39.18 -0.43
N TYR A 372 26.46 -39.86 -0.74
CA TYR A 372 25.70 -40.67 0.21
C TYR A 372 25.91 -42.16 -0.03
N TYR A 373 25.90 -42.93 1.06
CA TYR A 373 26.21 -44.35 1.06
C TYR A 373 25.23 -45.14 1.93
N TYR A 374 24.84 -46.31 1.44
CA TYR A 374 24.11 -47.34 2.18
C TYR A 374 24.87 -48.67 2.04
N ASN A 375 25.17 -49.35 3.15
CA ASN A 375 25.98 -50.58 3.18
C ASN A 375 27.34 -50.47 2.43
N GLU A 376 28.02 -49.33 2.55
CA GLU A 376 29.30 -49.02 1.86
C GLU A 376 29.18 -48.83 0.33
N GLU A 377 27.98 -48.92 -0.24
CA GLU A 377 27.71 -48.63 -1.65
C GLU A 377 27.17 -47.21 -1.82
N GLU A 378 27.65 -46.51 -2.86
CA GLU A 378 27.19 -45.18 -3.22
C GLU A 378 25.75 -45.23 -3.74
N ILE A 379 24.89 -44.34 -3.27
CA ILE A 379 23.46 -44.29 -3.63
C ILE A 379 23.07 -42.95 -4.27
N ASP A 380 22.07 -42.98 -5.17
CA ASP A 380 21.40 -41.77 -5.61
C ASP A 380 20.31 -41.38 -4.59
N ILE A 381 20.50 -40.25 -3.93
CA ILE A 381 19.60 -39.75 -2.87
C ILE A 381 18.62 -38.67 -3.36
N LYS A 382 18.63 -38.34 -4.66
CA LYS A 382 17.89 -37.18 -5.18
C LYS A 382 16.41 -37.20 -4.85
N ASP A 383 15.75 -38.35 -5.02
CA ASP A 383 14.32 -38.46 -4.78
C ASP A 383 13.99 -38.35 -3.29
N PHE A 384 14.73 -39.06 -2.43
CA PHE A 384 14.58 -38.94 -0.98
C PHE A 384 14.83 -37.51 -0.49
N LYS A 385 15.88 -36.85 -1.00
CA LYS A 385 16.16 -35.44 -0.73
C LYS A 385 14.98 -34.56 -1.14
N TYR A 386 14.50 -34.70 -2.38
CA TYR A 386 13.41 -33.91 -2.94
C TYR A 386 12.14 -34.03 -2.10
N PHE A 387 11.74 -35.24 -1.72
CA PHE A 387 10.54 -35.45 -0.93
C PHE A 387 10.70 -34.99 0.52
N LEU A 388 11.86 -35.19 1.14
CA LEU A 388 12.09 -34.74 2.51
C LEU A 388 12.14 -33.20 2.62
N GLU A 389 12.76 -32.52 1.66
CA GLU A 389 12.79 -31.04 1.61
C GLU A 389 11.39 -30.44 1.39
N ARG A 390 10.46 -31.19 0.79
CA ARG A 390 9.07 -30.76 0.52
C ARG A 390 8.07 -31.27 1.55
N LEU A 391 8.54 -31.92 2.61
CA LEU A 391 7.69 -32.35 3.70
C LEU A 391 7.35 -31.13 4.56
N GLU A 392 6.28 -30.45 4.17
CA GLU A 392 5.82 -29.18 4.73
C GLU A 392 4.54 -29.36 5.56
N ALA A 393 4.40 -28.52 6.58
CA ALA A 393 3.21 -28.41 7.40
C ALA A 393 2.02 -27.89 6.58
N GLU A 394 0.92 -28.63 6.58
CA GLU A 394 -0.39 -28.14 6.10
C GLU A 394 -1.10 -27.36 7.20
N SER A 395 -0.90 -27.76 8.45
CA SER A 395 -1.31 -27.01 9.64
C SER A 395 -0.40 -27.34 10.81
N PHE A 396 -0.28 -26.41 11.75
CA PHE A 396 0.46 -26.62 12.99
C PHE A 396 -0.46 -27.16 14.09
N THR A 397 0.05 -28.05 14.95
CA THR A 397 -0.75 -28.68 15.99
C THR A 397 0.08 -29.09 17.21
N ASP A 398 -0.58 -29.09 18.38
CA ASP A 398 -0.05 -29.63 19.63
C ASP A 398 -0.65 -31.01 19.99
N GLU A 399 -1.40 -31.61 19.06
CA GLU A 399 -2.01 -32.92 19.27
C GLU A 399 -0.96 -34.02 19.43
N ARG A 400 -1.23 -34.97 20.33
CA ARG A 400 -0.37 -36.14 20.55
C ARG A 400 -0.73 -37.28 19.60
N PRO A 401 0.22 -38.14 19.23
CA PRO A 401 -0.04 -39.27 18.33
C PRO A 401 -1.06 -40.23 18.94
N LYS A 402 -2.06 -40.60 18.14
CA LYS A 402 -3.14 -41.54 18.50
C LYS A 402 -3.02 -42.89 17.77
N HIS A 403 -2.23 -42.95 16.69
CA HIS A 403 -2.12 -44.12 15.83
C HIS A 403 -0.66 -44.54 15.61
N SER A 404 -0.45 -45.47 14.67
CA SER A 404 0.85 -46.09 14.41
C SER A 404 1.87 -45.13 13.81
N LEU A 405 3.13 -45.29 14.21
CA LEU A 405 4.29 -44.73 13.54
C LEU A 405 4.37 -45.29 12.11
N GLU A 406 4.47 -44.42 11.11
CA GLU A 406 4.70 -44.81 9.71
C GLU A 406 6.22 -44.86 9.40
N ILE A 407 6.95 -43.82 9.79
CA ILE A 407 8.42 -43.74 9.64
C ILE A 407 9.04 -42.85 10.72
N SER A 408 10.26 -43.17 11.14
CA SER A 408 11.10 -42.32 12.01
C SER A 408 12.41 -42.01 11.30
N LEU A 409 12.84 -40.76 11.35
CA LEU A 409 14.10 -40.27 10.80
C LEU A 409 14.89 -39.60 11.94
N THR A 410 16.14 -39.96 12.11
CA THR A 410 17.08 -39.23 12.98
C THR A 410 18.19 -38.67 12.11
N ILE A 411 18.16 -37.35 11.93
CA ILE A 411 19.10 -36.59 11.10
C ILE A 411 20.25 -36.14 11.99
N HIS A 412 21.48 -36.46 11.61
CA HIS A 412 22.69 -35.98 12.28
C HIS A 412 23.35 -34.95 11.37
N LEU A 413 23.56 -33.74 11.90
CA LEU A 413 24.14 -32.63 11.15
C LEU A 413 25.65 -32.52 11.42
N ASP A 414 26.39 -32.18 10.37
CA ASP A 414 27.81 -31.85 10.36
C ASP A 414 28.00 -30.37 10.72
N MET A 415 27.62 -30.04 11.95
CA MET A 415 27.69 -28.70 12.50
C MET A 415 28.36 -28.73 13.87
N LYS A 416 28.72 -27.56 14.40
CA LYS A 416 29.24 -27.42 15.75
C LYS A 416 28.26 -28.04 16.77
N LYS A 417 28.78 -28.84 17.70
CA LYS A 417 28.01 -29.65 18.68
C LYS A 417 27.28 -30.87 18.10
N GLU A 418 27.47 -31.18 16.81
CA GLU A 418 26.91 -32.36 16.12
C GLU A 418 25.41 -32.57 16.43
N PRO A 419 24.55 -31.57 16.16
CA PRO A 419 23.16 -31.62 16.54
C PRO A 419 22.42 -32.76 15.82
N LYS A 420 21.38 -33.24 16.49
CA LYS A 420 20.54 -34.34 16.01
C LYS A 420 19.09 -33.92 16.07
N ILE A 421 18.37 -34.16 14.98
CA ILE A 421 16.95 -33.86 14.85
C ILE A 421 16.23 -35.18 14.65
N LYS A 422 15.29 -35.49 15.55
CA LYS A 422 14.45 -36.68 15.41
C LYS A 422 13.06 -36.31 14.91
N ILE A 423 12.69 -36.84 13.75
CA ILE A 423 11.37 -36.68 13.14
C ILE A 423 10.65 -38.01 13.22
N ASP A 424 9.52 -38.06 13.91
CA ASP A 424 8.62 -39.21 13.92
C ASP A 424 7.30 -38.84 13.23
N LEU A 425 6.93 -39.60 12.20
CA LEU A 425 5.70 -39.39 11.44
C LEU A 425 4.69 -40.47 11.81
N TYR A 426 3.61 -40.07 12.48
CA TYR A 426 2.53 -40.96 12.91
C TYR A 426 1.33 -40.80 11.99
N ARG A 427 0.62 -41.89 11.69
CA ARG A 427 -0.69 -41.77 11.04
C ARG A 427 -1.60 -40.89 11.89
N TYR A 428 -2.28 -39.94 11.25
CA TYR A 428 -3.27 -39.11 11.92
C TYR A 428 -4.68 -39.52 11.46
N ASP A 429 -4.92 -39.50 10.15
CA ASP A 429 -6.17 -39.96 9.52
C ASP A 429 -5.87 -40.62 8.16
N GLY A 430 -6.83 -40.62 7.23
CA GLY A 430 -6.64 -41.17 5.88
C GLY A 430 -5.77 -40.32 4.95
N THR A 431 -5.63 -39.02 5.24
CA THR A 431 -5.02 -38.00 4.38
C THR A 431 -3.83 -37.28 5.03
N HIS A 432 -3.64 -37.39 6.35
CA HIS A 432 -2.60 -36.70 7.10
C HIS A 432 -1.77 -37.64 7.98
N CYS A 433 -0.52 -37.23 8.19
CA CYS A 433 0.35 -37.72 9.26
C CYS A 433 0.63 -36.59 10.25
N LEU A 434 0.77 -36.92 11.53
CA LEU A 434 1.26 -36.03 12.56
C LEU A 434 2.79 -36.10 12.59
N ALA A 435 3.45 -34.97 12.39
CA ALA A 435 4.88 -34.81 12.54
C ALA A 435 5.24 -34.42 13.97
N MET A 436 6.12 -35.23 14.57
CA MET A 436 6.74 -34.98 15.85
C MET A 436 8.22 -34.68 15.63
N VAL A 437 8.73 -33.54 16.11
CA VAL A 437 10.14 -33.18 16.05
C VAL A 437 10.70 -33.12 17.47
N ASP A 438 11.79 -33.85 17.72
CA ASP A 438 12.44 -34.03 19.02
C ASP A 438 11.46 -34.36 20.16
N GLY A 439 10.49 -35.22 19.84
CA GLY A 439 9.48 -35.70 20.78
C GLY A 439 8.36 -34.70 21.09
N LYS A 440 8.25 -33.59 20.34
CA LYS A 440 7.15 -32.63 20.44
C LYS A 440 6.30 -32.64 19.17
N PRO A 441 4.96 -32.52 19.29
CA PRO A 441 4.12 -32.30 18.12
C PRO A 441 4.45 -30.96 17.48
N VAL A 442 4.43 -30.93 16.14
CA VAL A 442 4.74 -29.73 15.37
C VAL A 442 3.61 -29.43 14.38
N SER A 443 3.27 -30.39 13.52
CA SER A 443 2.37 -30.16 12.40
C SER A 443 1.63 -31.41 11.93
N LEU A 444 0.53 -31.18 11.22
CA LEU A 444 -0.03 -32.16 10.30
C LEU A 444 0.59 -31.93 8.92
N VAL A 445 1.00 -33.02 8.30
CA VAL A 445 1.56 -33.06 6.93
C VAL A 445 0.70 -33.99 6.08
N LYS A 446 0.69 -33.76 4.77
CA LYS A 446 -0.03 -34.65 3.86
C LYS A 446 0.58 -36.04 3.92
N ARG A 447 -0.29 -37.04 4.06
CA ARG A 447 0.11 -38.43 4.11
C ARG A 447 0.67 -38.91 2.76
N SER A 448 0.24 -38.32 1.64
CA SER A 448 0.86 -38.57 0.33
C SER A 448 2.35 -38.26 0.36
N ASP A 449 2.72 -37.13 0.94
CA ASP A 449 4.10 -36.65 0.93
C ASP A 449 4.97 -37.53 1.85
N VAL A 450 4.39 -38.02 2.96
CA VAL A 450 5.04 -39.04 3.80
C VAL A 450 5.22 -40.37 3.06
N VAL A 451 4.24 -40.78 2.25
CA VAL A 451 4.34 -41.99 1.44
C VAL A 451 5.45 -41.84 0.39
N ASP A 452 5.57 -40.69 -0.26
CA ASP A 452 6.65 -40.42 -1.22
C ASP A 452 8.04 -40.53 -0.55
N VAL A 453 8.19 -40.01 0.69
CA VAL A 453 9.42 -40.21 1.48
C VAL A 453 9.67 -41.70 1.77
N ILE A 454 8.64 -42.46 2.14
CA ILE A 454 8.75 -43.90 2.40
C ILE A 454 9.14 -44.68 1.14
N GLU A 455 8.54 -44.36 -0.01
CA GLU A 455 8.84 -44.99 -1.29
C GLU A 455 10.28 -44.72 -1.71
N ALA A 456 10.76 -43.49 -1.56
CA ALA A 456 12.16 -43.16 -1.83
C ALA A 456 13.14 -43.90 -0.90
N VAL A 457 12.78 -44.13 0.37
CA VAL A 457 13.58 -45.01 1.25
C VAL A 457 13.59 -46.45 0.73
N HIS A 458 12.45 -46.98 0.30
CA HIS A 458 12.38 -48.33 -0.24
C HIS A 458 13.24 -48.51 -1.49
N GLU A 459 13.28 -47.53 -2.38
CA GLU A 459 14.16 -47.55 -3.55
C GLU A 459 15.65 -47.61 -3.18
N ILE A 460 16.04 -46.99 -2.06
CA ILE A 460 17.43 -47.03 -1.58
C ILE A 460 17.76 -48.39 -0.95
N VAL A 461 16.86 -48.95 -0.12
CA VAL A 461 17.20 -50.10 0.73
C VAL A 461 16.86 -51.46 0.13
N LEU A 462 16.12 -51.49 -0.98
CA LEU A 462 15.74 -52.72 -1.71
C LEU A 462 16.53 -52.93 -3.01
N ASN A 463 17.21 -51.89 -3.50
CA ASN A 463 18.23 -52.02 -4.54
C ASN A 463 19.52 -52.59 -3.93
#